data_AF-A0A6P9A9G9-F1
#
_entry.id   AF-A0A6P9A9G9-F1
#
_cell.length_a   1.000
_cell.length_b   1.000
_cell.length_c   1.000
_cell.angle_alpha   90.00
_cell.angle_beta   90.00
_cell.angle_gamma   90.00
#
_symmetry.space_group_name_H-M   'P 1'
#
loop_
_entity.id
_entity.type
_entity.pdbx_description
1 polymer ?
#
loop_
_entity_poly.entity_id
_entity_poly.type
_entity_poly.pdbx_seq_one_letter_code
_entity_poly.pdbx_strand_id
1 'polypeptide(L)'
;MPSAAVSTFMVHQEVLKLYRNFFRSLREVESPSDRQQLQKWVQADFRKYKHETDEVTIRNLIVNGERALKELRQSLALSRS
;
A
#
# COMPACT_ATOMS: atom_id res chain seq x y z
N MET A 1 -27.56 10.97 8.54
CA MET A 1 -26.57 9.89 8.76
C MET A 1 -25.99 9.51 7.41
N PRO A 2 -24.67 9.63 7.16
CA PRO A 2 -24.11 9.19 5.90
C PRO A 2 -24.33 7.68 5.77
N SER A 3 -24.87 7.25 4.63
CA SER A 3 -25.15 5.84 4.35
C SER A 3 -23.83 5.08 4.25
N ALA A 4 -23.71 3.96 4.96
CA ALA A 4 -22.52 3.12 5.05
C ALA A 4 -21.90 2.77 3.68
N ALA A 5 -22.72 2.75 2.61
CA ALA A 5 -22.27 2.50 1.24
C ALA A 5 -21.27 3.55 0.70
N VAL A 6 -21.40 4.83 1.10
CA VAL A 6 -20.48 5.89 0.64
C VAL A 6 -19.10 5.72 1.28
N SER A 7 -19.06 5.37 2.57
CA SER A 7 -17.82 5.14 3.32
C SER A 7 -17.01 3.97 2.74
N THR A 8 -17.67 2.84 2.43
CA THR A 8 -17.00 1.66 1.85
C THR A 8 -16.38 1.96 0.47
N PHE A 9 -17.06 2.75 -0.36
CA PHE A 9 -16.52 3.15 -1.67
C PHE A 9 -15.26 4.02 -1.52
N MET A 10 -15.28 4.99 -0.60
CA MET A 10 -14.13 5.86 -0.35
C MET A 10 -12.92 5.05 0.15
N VAL A 11 -13.13 4.12 1.08
CA VAL A 11 -12.07 3.23 1.58
C VAL A 11 -11.47 2.37 0.46
N HIS A 12 -12.29 1.80 -0.42
CA HIS A 12 -11.77 1.02 -1.56
C HIS A 12 -10.89 1.88 -2.49
N GLN A 13 -11.24 3.14 -2.73
CA GLN A 13 -10.42 4.05 -3.53
C GLN A 13 -9.07 4.32 -2.87
N GLU A 14 -9.03 4.50 -1.54
CA GLU A 14 -7.80 4.70 -0.79
C GLU A 14 -6.88 3.48 -0.85
N VAL A 15 -7.42 2.27 -0.67
CA VAL A 15 -6.66 1.02 -0.81
C VAL A 15 -6.06 0.89 -2.22
N LEU A 16 -6.85 1.16 -3.27
CA LEU A 16 -6.36 1.11 -4.65
C LEU A 16 -5.28 2.16 -4.94
N LYS A 17 -5.43 3.37 -4.39
CA LYS A 17 -4.43 4.44 -4.49
C LYS A 17 -3.13 4.01 -3.80
N LEU A 18 -3.22 3.44 -2.61
CA LEU A 18 -2.07 2.94 -1.85
C LEU A 18 -1.34 1.83 -2.62
N TYR A 19 -2.08 0.85 -3.14
CA TYR A 19 -1.54 -0.21 -3.99
C TYR A 19 -0.76 0.36 -5.17
N ARG A 20 -1.37 1.24 -5.96
CA ARG A 20 -0.71 1.86 -7.13
C ARG A 20 0.54 2.65 -6.73
N ASN A 21 0.52 3.32 -5.59
CA ASN A 21 1.66 4.09 -5.11
C ASN A 21 2.85 3.20 -4.72
N PHE A 22 2.63 2.04 -4.11
CA PHE A 22 3.70 1.06 -3.88
C PHE A 22 4.34 0.64 -5.20
N PHE A 23 3.55 0.18 -6.17
CA PHE A 23 4.11 -0.28 -7.46
C PHE A 23 4.81 0.84 -8.25
N ARG A 24 4.39 2.10 -8.09
CA ARG A 24 5.11 3.24 -8.65
C ARG A 24 6.47 3.42 -7.99
N SER A 25 6.55 3.45 -6.66
CA SER A 25 7.82 3.57 -5.93
C SER A 25 8.77 2.41 -6.24
N LEU A 26 8.24 1.19 -6.39
CA LEU A 26 9.06 0.02 -6.69
C LEU A 26 9.76 0.08 -8.07
N ARG A 27 9.26 0.89 -9.02
CA ARG A 27 9.96 1.09 -10.30
C ARG A 27 11.29 1.82 -10.14
N GLU A 28 11.45 2.54 -9.05
CA GLU A 28 12.66 3.30 -8.73
C GLU A 28 13.77 2.44 -8.11
N VAL A 29 13.46 1.19 -7.72
CA VAL A 29 14.45 0.24 -7.22
C VAL A 29 15.33 -0.21 -8.39
N GLU A 30 16.63 0.06 -8.36
CA GLU A 30 17.55 -0.28 -9.46
C GLU A 30 17.76 -1.79 -9.61
N SER A 31 17.94 -2.49 -8.49
CA SER A 31 18.13 -3.94 -8.44
C SER A 31 16.85 -4.70 -8.87
N PRO A 32 16.89 -5.47 -9.97
CA PRO A 32 15.73 -6.23 -10.44
C PRO A 32 15.28 -7.30 -9.43
N SER A 33 16.23 -7.93 -8.73
CA SER A 33 15.97 -8.95 -7.72
C SER A 33 15.23 -8.35 -6.53
N ASP A 34 15.71 -7.22 -6.01
CA ASP A 34 15.08 -6.55 -4.87
C ASP A 34 13.70 -6.01 -5.25
N ARG A 35 13.58 -5.44 -6.46
CA ARG A 35 12.30 -5.02 -7.01
C ARG A 35 11.30 -6.17 -7.04
N GLN A 36 11.70 -7.34 -7.53
CA GLN A 36 10.82 -8.52 -7.61
C GLN A 36 10.43 -9.03 -6.21
N GLN A 37 11.36 -9.06 -5.27
CA GLN A 37 11.09 -9.47 -3.89
C GLN A 37 10.09 -8.52 -3.21
N LEU A 38 10.31 -7.21 -3.33
CA LEU A 38 9.41 -6.20 -2.78
C LEU A 38 8.03 -6.25 -3.43
N GLN A 39 7.95 -6.45 -4.75
CA GLN A 39 6.65 -6.65 -5.43
C GLN A 39 5.91 -7.86 -4.87
N LYS A 40 6.58 -9.01 -4.69
CA LYS A 40 5.97 -10.21 -4.10
C LYS A 40 5.46 -9.93 -2.69
N TRP A 41 6.26 -9.24 -1.88
CA TRP A 41 5.89 -8.84 -0.52
C TRP A 41 4.63 -7.95 -0.52
N VAL A 42 4.61 -6.86 -1.30
CA VAL A 42 3.44 -5.97 -1.41
C VAL A 42 2.22 -6.77 -1.86
N GLN A 43 2.33 -7.60 -2.90
CA GLN A 43 1.18 -8.40 -3.34
C GLN A 43 0.68 -9.38 -2.28
N ALA A 44 1.58 -10.01 -1.52
CA ALA A 44 1.20 -10.93 -0.45
C ALA A 44 0.47 -10.20 0.67
N ASP A 45 0.93 -9.01 1.04
CA ASP A 45 0.31 -8.19 2.08
C ASP A 45 -1.11 -7.76 1.71
N PHE A 46 -1.31 -7.20 0.51
CA PHE A 46 -2.66 -6.85 0.02
C PHE A 46 -3.56 -8.08 -0.15
N ARG A 47 -3.02 -9.25 -0.52
CA ARG A 47 -3.80 -10.50 -0.60
C ARG A 47 -4.24 -11.00 0.78
N LYS A 48 -3.40 -10.85 1.79
CA LYS A 48 -3.69 -11.26 3.18
C LYS A 48 -4.96 -10.59 3.72
N TYR A 49 -5.17 -9.32 3.38
CA TYR A 49 -6.31 -8.51 3.86
C TYR A 49 -7.43 -8.34 2.82
N LYS A 50 -7.41 -9.08 1.71
CA LYS A 50 -8.39 -8.95 0.62
C LYS A 50 -9.84 -9.16 1.06
N HIS A 51 -10.05 -10.01 2.07
CA HIS A 51 -11.37 -10.37 2.58
C HIS A 51 -11.74 -9.62 3.87
N GLU A 52 -10.93 -8.64 4.26
CA GLU A 52 -11.23 -7.80 5.41
C GLU A 52 -12.48 -6.95 5.13
N THR A 53 -13.41 -6.92 6.08
CA THR A 53 -14.66 -6.16 5.97
C THR A 53 -14.85 -5.18 7.11
N ASP A 54 -14.04 -5.27 8.17
CA ASP A 54 -14.08 -4.30 9.26
C ASP A 54 -13.45 -2.97 8.82
N GLU A 55 -14.28 -1.94 8.70
CA GLU A 55 -13.88 -0.63 8.21
C GLU A 55 -12.78 0.02 9.09
N VAL A 56 -12.84 -0.20 10.41
CA VAL A 56 -11.83 0.33 11.34
C VAL A 56 -10.47 -0.33 11.08
N THR A 57 -10.46 -1.65 10.91
CA THR A 57 -9.26 -2.41 10.56
C THR A 57 -8.71 -1.98 9.20
N ILE A 58 -9.55 -1.81 8.18
CA ILE A 58 -9.09 -1.37 6.84
C ILE A 58 -8.47 0.03 6.92
N ARG A 59 -9.08 0.98 7.65
CA ARG A 59 -8.51 2.32 7.84
C ARG A 59 -7.15 2.26 8.55
N ASN A 60 -7.02 1.43 9.58
CA ASN A 60 -5.75 1.23 10.27
C ASN A 60 -4.68 0.62 9.33
N LEU A 61 -5.07 -0.34 8.49
CA LEU A 61 -4.18 -0.92 7.48
C LEU A 61 -3.73 0.11 6.44
N ILE A 62 -4.62 1.01 6.00
CA ILE A 62 -4.26 2.12 5.10
C ILE A 62 -3.20 3.02 5.77
N VAL A 63 -3.43 3.46 7.00
CA VAL A 63 -2.48 4.33 7.73
C VAL A 63 -1.12 3.64 7.88
N ASN A 64 -1.11 2.35 8.23
CA ASN A 64 0.12 1.57 8.34
C ASN A 64 0.83 1.43 6.99
N GLY A 65 0.08 1.14 5.93
CA GLY A 65 0.63 1.04 4.58
C GLY A 65 1.19 2.36 4.05
N GLU A 66 0.57 3.50 4.36
CA GLU A 66 1.09 4.82 4.01
C GLU A 66 2.42 5.12 4.71
N ARG A 67 2.56 4.72 5.99
CA ARG A 67 3.84 4.83 6.71
C ARG A 67 4.92 3.95 6.08
N ALA A 68 4.62 2.68 5.81
CA ALA A 68 5.54 1.77 5.15
C ALA A 68 5.97 2.27 3.76
N LEU A 69 5.04 2.85 2.99
CA LEU A 69 5.35 3.46 1.71
C LEU A 69 6.28 4.67 1.84
N LYS A 70 6.08 5.50 2.87
CA LYS A 70 6.95 6.66 3.15
C LYS A 70 8.35 6.21 3.50
N GLU A 71 8.50 5.21 4.37
CA GLU A 71 9.78 4.63 4.75
C GLU A 71 10.50 4.01 3.54
N LEU A 72 9.78 3.26 2.70
CA LEU A 72 10.32 2.72 1.44
C LEU A 72 10.88 3.83 0.56
N ARG A 73 10.13 4.92 0.34
CA ARG A 73 10.59 6.04 -0.49
C ARG A 73 11.81 6.74 0.09
N GLN A 74 11.86 6.91 1.42
CA GLN A 74 13.01 7.50 2.09
C GLN A 74 14.25 6.61 1.93
N SER A 75 14.12 5.30 2.14
CA SER A 75 15.22 4.36 1.92
C SER A 75 15.73 4.42 0.48
N LEU A 76 14.83 4.45 -0.51
CA LEU A 76 15.22 4.57 -1.92
C LEU A 76 15.89 5.92 -2.24
N ALA A 77 15.49 7.01 -1.60
CA ALA A 77 16.14 8.31 -1.78
C ALA A 77 17.57 8.29 -1.21
N LEU A 78 17.76 7.70 -0.02
CA LEU A 78 19.05 7.60 0.63
C LEU A 78 20.02 6.68 -0.13
N SER A 79 19.54 5.57 -0.69
CA SER A 79 20.37 4.65 -1.49
C SER A 79 20.83 5.24 -2.82
N ARG A 80 20.23 6.35 -3.27
CA ARG A 80 20.62 7.08 -4.50
C ARG A 80 21.55 8.26 -4.23
N SER A 81 21.84 8.58 -2.96
CA SER A 81 22.73 9.67 -2.53
C SER A 81 24.15 9.17 -2.32
#